data_AF-A0AAU8YQ82-F1
#
_entry.id   AF-A0AAU8YQ82-F1
#
_cell.length_a   1.000
_cell.length_b   1.000
_cell.length_c   1.000
_cell.angle_alpha   90.00
_cell.angle_beta   90.00
_cell.angle_gamma   90.00
#
_symmetry.space_group_name_H-M   'P 1'
#
loop_
_entity.id
_entity.type
_entity.pdbx_description
1 polymer ?
#
loop_
_entity_poly.entity_id
_entity_poly.type
_entity_poly.pdbx_seq_one_letter_code
_entity_poly.pdbx_strand_id
1 'polypeptide(L)'
;MSRPHASWALATLLGLSLALAGCSSNASKARYATPAVGSNCFAKAVPTTGEGGLAWGNTLSIAQQKSLNNCVRYASRSGGTPRTCQVVMAKCKN
;
A
#
# COMPACT_ATOMS: atom_id res chain seq x y z
N MET A 1 21.08 -50.96 22.33
CA MET A 1 19.80 -50.27 22.59
C MET A 1 19.99 -48.78 22.38
N SER A 2 18.94 -48.13 21.91
CA SER A 2 18.96 -46.96 21.04
C SER A 2 18.90 -45.62 21.80
N ARG A 3 19.70 -44.65 21.32
CA ARG A 3 19.53 -43.16 21.36
C ARG A 3 19.34 -42.46 22.72
N PRO A 4 20.16 -41.41 22.96
CA PRO A 4 19.55 -40.13 23.34
C PRO A 4 20.21 -38.93 22.65
N HIS A 5 20.47 -38.98 21.34
CA HIS A 5 20.94 -37.80 20.59
C HIS A 5 19.84 -37.12 19.74
N ALA A 6 18.63 -37.69 19.74
CA ALA A 6 17.54 -37.19 18.91
C ALA A 6 16.71 -36.07 19.55
N SER A 7 16.77 -35.90 20.87
CA SER A 7 15.95 -34.92 21.57
C SER A 7 16.47 -33.49 21.45
N TRP A 8 17.78 -33.32 21.22
CA TRP A 8 18.41 -32.00 21.07
C TRP A 8 18.34 -31.46 19.63
N ALA A 9 18.34 -32.33 18.63
CA ALA A 9 18.22 -31.92 17.23
C ALA A 9 16.80 -31.46 16.85
N LEU A 10 15.76 -31.94 17.56
CA LEU A 10 14.38 -31.53 17.31
C LEU A 10 14.06 -30.13 17.88
N ALA A 11 14.72 -29.72 18.96
CA ALA A 11 14.47 -28.41 19.59
C ALA A 11 14.99 -27.23 18.75
N THR A 12 16.05 -27.43 17.96
CA THR A 12 16.60 -26.37 17.10
C THR A 12 15.77 -26.15 15.83
N LEU A 13 15.13 -27.20 15.29
CA LEU A 13 14.27 -27.10 14.10
C LEU A 13 12.94 -26.37 14.36
N LEU A 14 12.37 -26.51 15.56
CA LEU A 14 11.12 -25.82 15.93
C LEU A 14 11.30 -24.31 16.12
N GLY A 15 12.49 -23.83 16.50
CA GLY A 15 12.77 -22.40 16.66
C GLY A 15 12.86 -21.62 15.34
N LEU A 16 13.33 -22.25 14.26
CA LEU A 16 13.47 -21.57 12.96
C LEU A 16 12.15 -21.38 12.21
N SER A 17 11.10 -22.11 12.59
CA SER A 17 9.81 -22.07 11.88
C SER A 17 8.97 -20.84 12.26
N LEU A 18 9.23 -20.20 13.41
CA LEU A 18 8.48 -19.02 13.85
C LEU A 18 8.99 -17.70 13.23
N ALA A 19 10.10 -17.72 12.49
CA ALA A 19 10.65 -16.51 11.86
C ALA A 19 9.99 -16.16 10.51
N LEU A 20 9.17 -17.04 9.91
CA LEU A 20 8.59 -16.82 8.58
C LEU A 20 7.06 -16.64 8.53
N ALA A 21 6.39 -16.53 9.68
CA ALA A 21 5.00 -16.07 9.72
C ALA A 21 4.90 -14.54 9.80
N GLY A 22 5.81 -13.84 9.13
CA GLY A 22 5.67 -12.43 8.81
C GLY A 22 4.80 -12.28 7.58
N CYS A 23 3.51 -12.66 7.66
CA CYS A 23 2.53 -12.08 6.75
C CYS A 23 2.42 -10.61 7.15
N SER A 24 3.37 -9.82 6.65
CA SER A 24 3.17 -8.40 6.46
C SER A 24 2.00 -8.31 5.50
N SER A 25 0.80 -8.38 6.07
CA SER A 25 -0.31 -7.63 5.55
C SER A 25 0.25 -6.21 5.50
N ASN A 26 0.75 -5.84 4.33
CA ASN A 26 0.71 -4.49 3.84
C ASN A 26 -0.78 -4.11 3.87
N ALA A 27 -1.32 -3.92 5.07
CA ALA A 27 -2.11 -2.76 5.34
C ALA A 27 -1.15 -1.58 5.09
N SER A 28 -0.92 -1.33 3.80
CA SER A 28 -0.81 -0.01 3.19
C SER A 28 -2.08 0.73 3.56
N LYS A 29 -2.34 0.88 4.87
CA LYS A 29 -3.38 1.72 5.42
C LYS A 29 -3.03 3.05 4.81
N ALA A 30 -3.90 3.52 3.93
CA ALA A 30 -3.72 4.68 3.07
C ALA A 30 -3.45 5.93 3.91
N ARG A 31 -2.25 6.04 4.50
CA ARG A 31 -1.80 7.19 5.29
C ARG A 31 -1.53 8.41 4.40
N TYR A 32 -1.68 8.26 3.08
CA TYR A 32 -1.43 9.31 2.10
C TYR A 32 -2.62 10.25 1.87
N ALA A 33 -3.71 10.09 2.62
CA ALA A 33 -5.00 10.68 2.29
C ALA A 33 -5.64 11.51 3.42
N THR A 34 -4.89 11.93 4.44
CA THR A 34 -5.43 12.98 5.32
C THR A 34 -5.56 14.27 4.52
N PRO A 35 -6.75 14.90 4.46
CA PRO A 35 -6.88 16.21 3.85
C PRO A 35 -5.89 17.15 4.52
N ALA A 36 -5.05 17.83 3.73
CA ALA A 36 -4.31 18.96 4.27
C ALA A 36 -5.35 19.97 4.75
N VAL A 37 -5.22 20.47 5.98
CA VAL A 37 -6.17 21.42 6.58
C VAL A 37 -6.42 22.55 5.57
N GLY A 38 -7.69 22.74 5.16
CA GLY A 38 -8.08 23.71 4.13
C GLY A 38 -8.27 23.17 2.71
N SER A 39 -8.00 21.90 2.44
CA SER A 39 -8.28 21.29 1.13
C SER A 39 -9.77 20.97 0.99
N ASN A 40 -10.46 21.62 0.05
CA ASN A 40 -11.87 21.36 -0.28
C ASN A 40 -12.04 20.32 -1.39
N CYS A 41 -11.02 20.03 -2.20
CA CYS A 41 -11.12 19.07 -3.29
C CYS A 41 -10.27 17.82 -3.06
N PHE A 42 -10.77 16.68 -3.54
CA PHE A 42 -10.05 15.41 -3.55
C PHE A 42 -10.12 14.74 -4.92
N ALA A 43 -9.14 13.90 -5.21
CA ALA A 43 -9.14 13.03 -6.37
C ALA A 43 -8.53 11.67 -6.04
N LYS A 44 -8.96 10.66 -6.80
CA LYS A 44 -8.47 9.29 -6.77
C LYS A 44 -8.06 8.90 -8.19
N ALA A 45 -6.83 8.40 -8.30
CA ALA A 45 -6.27 7.87 -9.53
C ALA A 45 -5.82 6.44 -9.28
N VAL A 46 -6.12 5.54 -10.21
CA VAL A 46 -5.79 4.12 -10.09
C VAL A 46 -5.09 3.60 -11.35
N PRO A 47 -4.15 2.66 -11.21
CA PRO A 47 -3.63 1.88 -12.33
C PRO A 47 -4.68 0.85 -12.79
N THR A 48 -4.42 0.16 -13.91
CA THR A 48 -5.29 -0.93 -14.43
C THR A 48 -5.50 -2.05 -13.41
N THR A 49 -4.47 -2.37 -12.63
CA THR A 49 -4.48 -3.40 -11.58
C THR A 49 -3.79 -2.85 -10.35
N GLY A 50 -4.29 -3.17 -9.15
CA GLY A 50 -3.69 -2.73 -7.88
C GLY A 50 -4.27 -1.43 -7.33
N GLU A 51 -3.64 -0.95 -6.26
CA GLU A 51 -4.05 0.26 -5.56
C GLU A 51 -3.41 1.51 -6.16
N GLY A 52 -4.21 2.57 -6.25
CA GLY A 52 -3.77 3.87 -6.73
C GLY A 52 -3.61 4.93 -5.63
N GLY A 53 -3.47 6.20 -6.04
CA GLY A 53 -3.27 7.33 -5.14
C GLY A 53 -4.57 8.08 -4.85
N LEU A 54 -4.81 8.43 -3.58
CA LEU A 54 -5.79 9.46 -3.19
C LEU A 54 -5.03 10.72 -2.76
N ALA A 55 -5.50 11.90 -3.19
CA ALA A 55 -4.90 13.16 -2.80
C ALA A 55 -5.94 14.28 -2.66
N TRP A 56 -5.59 15.28 -1.87
CA TRP A 56 -6.39 16.47 -1.61
C TRP A 56 -5.69 17.74 -2.13
N GLY A 57 -6.49 18.74 -2.50
CA GLY A 57 -6.03 20.05 -2.96
C GLY A 57 -7.11 21.12 -2.85
N ASN A 58 -6.69 22.38 -2.98
CA ASN A 58 -7.58 23.55 -2.91
C ASN A 58 -8.40 23.73 -4.19
N THR A 59 -7.96 23.11 -5.29
CA THR A 59 -8.68 23.08 -6.57
C THR A 59 -8.76 21.64 -7.07
N LEU A 60 -9.75 21.36 -7.91
CA LEU A 60 -9.94 20.05 -8.52
C LEU A 60 -8.69 19.61 -9.30
N SER A 61 -8.08 20.53 -10.07
CA SER A 61 -6.87 20.26 -10.87
C SER A 61 -5.67 19.88 -9.99
N ILE A 62 -5.44 20.60 -8.88
CA ILE A 62 -4.36 20.28 -7.95
C ILE A 62 -4.58 18.89 -7.32
N ALA A 63 -5.81 18.58 -6.92
CA ALA A 63 -6.13 17.28 -6.34
C ALA A 63 -5.88 16.14 -7.34
N GLN A 64 -6.31 16.30 -8.60
CA GLN A 64 -6.10 15.34 -9.68
C GLN A 64 -4.61 15.12 -9.97
N GLN A 65 -3.84 16.19 -10.14
CA GLN A 65 -2.41 16.10 -10.42
C GLN A 65 -1.66 15.39 -9.29
N LYS A 66 -1.95 15.75 -8.04
CA LYS A 66 -1.35 15.07 -6.87
C LYS A 66 -1.73 13.60 -6.82
N SER A 67 -2.98 13.28 -7.09
CA SER A 67 -3.49 11.91 -7.07
C SER A 67 -2.83 11.05 -8.16
N LEU A 68 -2.70 11.58 -9.38
CA LEU A 68 -1.97 10.93 -10.48
C LEU A 68 -0.49 10.73 -10.14
N ASN A 69 0.20 11.76 -9.64
CA ASN A 69 1.60 11.65 -9.24
C ASN A 69 1.80 10.58 -8.16
N ASN A 70 0.90 10.51 -7.18
CA ASN A 70 0.92 9.46 -6.16
C ASN A 70 0.67 8.07 -6.77
N CYS A 71 -0.28 7.96 -7.69
CA CYS A 71 -0.52 6.71 -8.41
C CYS A 71 0.75 6.27 -9.16
N VAL A 72 1.35 7.11 -9.99
CA VAL A 72 2.55 6.78 -10.77
C VAL A 72 3.70 6.37 -9.86
N ARG A 73 3.88 7.07 -8.73
CA ARG A 73 4.95 6.81 -7.77
C ARG A 73 4.79 5.49 -7.01
N TYR A 74 3.56 5.06 -6.76
CA TYR A 74 3.29 3.93 -5.86
C TYR A 74 2.58 2.73 -6.50
N ALA A 75 2.15 2.82 -7.77
CA ALA A 75 1.44 1.75 -8.47
C ALA A 75 2.22 0.44 -8.45
N SER A 76 3.54 0.47 -8.65
CA SER A 76 4.34 -0.77 -8.64
C SER A 76 4.36 -1.48 -7.29
N ARG A 77 4.11 -0.79 -6.18
CA ARG A 77 4.07 -1.40 -4.83
C ARG A 77 2.82 -2.25 -4.60
N SER A 78 1.75 -1.99 -5.36
CA SER A 78 0.47 -2.68 -5.27
C SER A 78 0.24 -3.63 -6.45
N GLY A 79 1.27 -3.93 -7.24
CA GLY A 79 1.17 -4.78 -8.44
C GLY A 79 0.57 -4.07 -9.67
N GLY A 80 0.53 -2.74 -9.65
CA GLY A 80 0.07 -1.92 -10.76
C GLY A 80 1.17 -1.39 -11.67
N THR A 81 0.77 -0.90 -12.84
CA THR A 81 1.69 -0.30 -13.81
C THR A 81 1.61 1.23 -13.74
N PRO A 82 2.71 1.95 -13.43
CA PRO A 82 2.71 3.42 -13.32
C PRO A 82 2.12 4.15 -14.53
N ARG A 83 2.38 3.63 -15.74
CA ARG A 83 1.94 4.26 -16.99
C ARG A 83 0.44 4.13 -17.27
N THR A 84 -0.29 3.34 -16.49
CA THR A 84 -1.74 3.14 -16.66
C THR A 84 -2.56 3.86 -15.60
N CYS A 85 -1.92 4.74 -14.84
CA CYS A 85 -2.59 5.57 -13.85
C CYS A 85 -3.56 6.56 -14.51
N GLN A 86 -4.81 6.52 -14.07
CA GLN A 86 -5.87 7.41 -14.56
C GLN A 86 -6.72 7.91 -13.39
N VAL A 87 -7.21 9.14 -13.47
CA VAL A 87 -8.16 9.70 -12.50
C VAL A 87 -9.52 9.06 -12.72
N VAL A 88 -10.03 8.37 -11.70
CA VAL A 88 -11.35 7.72 -11.73
C VAL A 88 -12.40 8.49 -10.93
N MET A 89 -11.96 9.36 -10.02
CA MET A 89 -12.85 10.21 -9.24
C MET A 89 -12.15 11.51 -8.89
N ALA A 90 -12.86 12.62 -9.03
CA ALA A 90 -12.46 13.92 -8.51
C ALA A 90 -13.70 14.70 -8.08
N LYS A 91 -13.67 15.28 -6.88
CA LYS A 91 -14.81 16.04 -6.34
C LYS A 91 -14.32 17.12 -5.38
N CYS A 92 -15.05 18.23 -5.35
CA CYS A 92 -14.90 19.25 -4.32
C CYS A 92 -16.06 19.17 -3.32
N LYS A 93 -15.75 19.49 -2.08
CA LYS A 93 -16.72 19.76 -1.02
C LYS A 93 -17.25 21.18 -1.26
N ASN A 94 -18.56 21.30 -1.36
CA ASN A 94 -19.26 22.59 -1.41
C ASN A 94 -19.24 23.26 -0.03
#